data_AF-A0A699SEE8-F1
#
_entry.id   AF-A0A699SEE8-F1
#
_cell.length_a   1.000
_cell.length_b   1.000
_cell.length_c   1.000
_cell.angle_alpha   90.00
_cell.angle_beta   90.00
_cell.angle_gamma   90.00
#
_symmetry.space_group_name_H-M   'P 1'
#
loop_
_entity.id
_entity.type
_entity.pdbx_description
1 polymer ?
#
loop_
_entity_poly.entity_id
_entity_poly.type
_entity_poly.pdbx_seq_one_letter_code
_entity_poly.pdbx_strand_id
1 'polypeptide(L)'
;ELGQKPTCYECGVKGHYRRECPKMKNNNNNQGNQGRRNNAPARVYTVVRAGTDPDANVVTVPGAAPVARAPYRLAPSEMKELAKQLRELSDKGFIRPSSSPWGAPVLFVKKKDGLFR
;
A
#
# COMPACT_ATOMS: atom_id res chain seq x y z
N GLU A 1 29.13 24.18 15.78
CA GLU A 1 28.78 22.74 15.88
C GLU A 1 28.34 22.23 14.51
N LEU A 2 28.89 21.10 14.06
CA LEU A 2 28.86 20.64 12.67
C LEU A 2 27.49 20.04 12.28
N GLY A 3 26.53 20.93 11.99
CA GLY A 3 25.25 20.53 11.41
C GLY A 3 25.47 19.84 10.06
N GLN A 4 25.13 18.54 9.98
CA GLN A 4 25.21 17.78 8.73
C GLN A 4 24.33 18.46 7.68
N LYS A 5 24.95 18.97 6.62
CA LYS A 5 24.24 19.61 5.51
C LYS A 5 23.42 18.53 4.77
N PRO A 6 22.12 18.78 4.51
CA PRO A 6 21.26 17.80 3.84
C PRO A 6 21.75 17.51 2.43
N THR A 7 21.65 16.27 1.99
CA THR A 7 22.01 15.85 0.64
C THR A 7 20.73 15.72 -0.20
N CYS A 8 20.74 16.31 -1.38
CA CYS A 8 19.62 16.21 -2.30
C CYS A 8 19.61 14.82 -2.94
N TYR A 9 18.57 14.02 -2.69
CA TYR A 9 18.43 12.65 -3.22
C TYR A 9 18.28 12.56 -4.75
N GLU A 10 18.07 13.68 -5.44
CA GLU A 10 17.82 13.70 -6.90
C GLU A 10 19.05 14.14 -7.70
N CYS A 11 19.91 14.99 -7.12
CA CYS A 11 21.15 15.43 -7.77
C CYS A 11 22.42 15.04 -7.03
N GLY A 12 22.32 14.48 -5.82
CA GLY A 12 23.44 14.05 -4.98
C GLY A 12 24.20 15.20 -4.29
N VAL A 13 23.86 16.46 -4.55
CA VAL A 13 24.57 17.63 -4.03
C VAL A 13 24.20 17.90 -2.57
N LYS A 14 25.20 18.17 -1.72
CA LYS A 14 25.00 18.58 -0.32
C LYS A 14 24.64 20.07 -0.24
N GLY A 15 23.77 20.45 0.68
CA GLY A 15 23.42 21.85 0.98
C GLY A 15 21.99 22.26 0.67
N HIS A 16 21.15 21.38 0.09
CA HIS A 16 19.72 21.65 -0.13
C HIS A 16 18.90 20.36 -0.11
N TYR A 17 17.61 20.50 0.20
CA TYR A 17 16.65 19.39 0.10
C TYR A 17 16.13 19.24 -1.33
N ARG A 18 15.61 18.06 -1.70
CA ARG A 18 15.03 17.79 -3.04
C ARG A 18 14.08 18.88 -3.55
N ARG A 19 13.20 19.41 -2.67
CA ARG A 19 12.24 20.48 -2.98
C ARG A 19 12.87 21.80 -3.42
N GLU A 20 14.15 22.00 -3.09
CA GLU A 20 14.95 23.19 -3.42
C GLU A 20 15.92 22.90 -4.58
N CYS A 21 15.83 21.72 -5.21
CA CYS A 21 16.79 21.31 -6.24
C CYS A 21 16.66 22.17 -7.50
N PRO A 22 17.73 22.88 -7.91
CA PRO A 22 17.70 23.74 -9.10
C PRO A 22 17.41 22.98 -10.40
N LYS A 23 17.76 21.69 -10.47
CA LYS A 23 17.46 20.82 -11.62
C LYS A 23 15.96 20.63 -11.87
N MET A 24 15.11 20.89 -10.88
CA MET A 24 13.65 20.75 -10.98
C MET A 24 12.95 22.03 -11.44
N LYS A 25 13.65 23.17 -11.56
CA LYS A 25 13.07 24.49 -11.85
C LYS A 25 12.76 24.77 -13.34
N ASN A 26 12.91 23.81 -14.25
CA ASN A 26 12.73 24.07 -15.69
C ASN A 26 11.43 23.51 -16.30
N ASN A 27 10.42 23.21 -15.49
CA ASN A 27 9.06 22.99 -15.98
C ASN A 27 8.12 23.94 -15.26
N ASN A 28 8.02 25.16 -15.79
CA ASN A 28 7.01 26.13 -15.41
C ASN A 28 5.64 25.66 -15.90
N ASN A 29 5.01 24.74 -15.18
CA ASN A 29 3.57 24.61 -15.18
C ASN A 29 3.12 24.86 -13.74
N ASN A 30 2.66 26.10 -13.49
CA ASN A 30 1.87 26.45 -12.30
C ASN A 30 0.55 25.66 -12.35
N GLN A 31 0.59 24.39 -11.97
CA GLN A 31 -0.60 23.72 -11.45
C GLN A 31 -0.41 23.68 -9.94
N GLY A 32 -1.14 24.58 -9.30
CA GLY A 32 -1.21 24.71 -7.86
C GLY A 32 -1.45 23.38 -7.17
N ASN A 33 -1.11 23.39 -5.89
CA ASN A 33 -1.22 22.33 -4.90
C ASN A 33 -2.61 21.66 -4.93
N GLN A 34 -2.85 20.75 -5.89
CA GLN A 34 -3.92 19.79 -5.76
C GLN A 34 -3.45 18.80 -4.72
N GLY A 35 -3.92 19.02 -3.48
CA GLY A 35 -3.69 18.17 -2.34
C GLY A 35 -3.74 16.71 -2.79
N ARG A 36 -2.62 16.03 -2.56
CA ARG A 36 -2.35 14.63 -2.89
C ARG A 36 -3.59 13.78 -2.58
N ARG A 37 -4.46 13.58 -3.57
CA ARG A 37 -5.59 12.65 -3.46
C ARG A 37 -4.95 11.28 -3.36
N ASN A 38 -4.89 10.72 -2.15
CA ASN A 38 -4.29 9.41 -1.86
C ASN A 38 -5.17 8.27 -2.39
N ASN A 39 -5.70 8.40 -3.61
CA ASN A 39 -6.56 7.42 -4.25
C ASN A 39 -5.73 6.48 -5.13
N ALA A 40 -4.45 6.24 -4.79
CA ALA A 40 -3.75 5.11 -5.38
C ALA A 40 -4.59 3.87 -5.02
N PRO A 41 -5.19 3.19 -6.01
CA PRO A 41 -6.07 2.07 -5.71
C PRO A 41 -5.26 1.04 -4.92
N ALA A 42 -5.70 0.76 -3.70
CA ALA A 42 -5.13 -0.35 -2.94
C ALA A 42 -5.30 -1.62 -3.77
N ARG A 43 -4.30 -2.50 -3.77
CA ARG A 43 -4.40 -3.79 -4.47
C ARG A 43 -5.38 -4.66 -3.69
N VAL A 44 -6.58 -4.87 -4.24
CA VAL A 44 -7.61 -5.73 -3.63
C VAL A 44 -7.45 -7.15 -4.14
N TYR A 45 -7.64 -8.12 -3.25
CA TYR A 45 -7.61 -9.54 -3.55
C TYR A 45 -8.89 -10.20 -3.07
N THR A 46 -9.39 -11.18 -3.82
CA THR A 46 -10.50 -12.03 -3.35
C THR A 46 -9.99 -13.42 -3.02
N VAL A 47 -10.58 -14.06 -2.01
CA VAL A 47 -10.29 -15.44 -1.62
C VAL A 47 -11.04 -16.37 -2.58
N VAL A 48 -10.31 -17.31 -3.17
CA VAL A 48 -10.83 -18.22 -4.20
C VAL A 48 -10.98 -19.64 -3.66
N ARG A 49 -10.08 -20.06 -2.75
CA ARG A 49 -10.01 -21.45 -2.27
C ARG A 49 -9.82 -21.50 -0.76
N ALA A 50 -10.80 -21.01 0.00
CA ALA A 50 -11.03 -21.58 1.32
C ALA A 50 -11.65 -22.97 1.09
N GLY A 51 -11.32 -23.98 1.90
CA GLY A 51 -11.73 -25.38 1.69
C GLY A 51 -13.18 -25.48 1.21
N THR A 52 -13.37 -26.20 0.10
CA THR A 52 -14.58 -26.27 -0.73
C THR A 52 -15.82 -26.64 0.08
N ASP A 53 -16.48 -25.62 0.62
CA ASP A 53 -17.90 -25.68 0.96
C ASP A 53 -18.65 -24.86 -0.12
N PRO A 54 -19.41 -25.51 -1.01
CA PRO A 54 -20.21 -24.82 -2.03
C PRO A 54 -21.29 -23.90 -1.41
N ASP A 55 -21.58 -24.01 -0.11
CA ASP A 55 -22.54 -23.20 0.63
C ASP A 55 -21.91 -22.02 1.38
N ALA A 56 -20.62 -21.72 1.18
CA ALA A 56 -19.92 -20.59 1.84
C ALA A 56 -20.36 -19.18 1.36
N ASN A 57 -21.54 -19.05 0.76
CA ASN A 57 -22.10 -17.79 0.30
C ASN A 57 -22.38 -16.88 1.50
N VAL A 58 -21.66 -15.76 1.59
CA VAL A 58 -21.93 -14.72 2.58
C VAL A 58 -23.02 -13.80 2.03
N VAL A 59 -24.22 -13.88 2.61
CA VAL A 59 -25.35 -13.01 2.25
C VAL A 59 -25.21 -11.66 2.94
N THR A 60 -25.28 -10.58 2.16
CA THR A 60 -25.34 -9.21 2.69
C THR A 60 -26.79 -8.79 2.94
N VAL A 61 -26.99 -7.85 3.88
CA VAL A 61 -28.30 -7.23 4.07
C VAL A 61 -28.71 -6.50 2.78
N PRO A 62 -29.97 -6.62 2.32
CA PRO A 62 -30.44 -5.87 1.16
C PRO A 62 -30.19 -4.36 1.30
N GLY A 63 -29.55 -3.76 0.29
CA GLY A 63 -29.21 -2.33 0.30
C GLY A 63 -27.91 -1.97 1.05
N ALA A 64 -27.14 -2.94 1.55
CA ALA A 64 -25.84 -2.66 2.14
C ALA A 64 -24.87 -2.06 1.10
N ALA A 65 -24.32 -0.89 1.40
CA ALA A 65 -23.32 -0.23 0.56
C ALA A 65 -21.92 -0.86 0.77
N PRO A 66 -21.07 -0.92 -0.26
CA PRO A 66 -19.70 -1.41 -0.13
C PRO A 66 -18.87 -0.58 0.85
N VAL A 67 -18.09 -1.27 1.69
CA VAL A 67 -17.13 -0.64 2.60
C VAL A 67 -15.71 -0.88 2.08
N ALA A 68 -14.99 0.19 1.81
CA ALA A 68 -13.56 0.18 1.49
C ALA A 68 -12.82 1.13 2.43
N ARG A 69 -11.83 0.61 3.17
CA ARG A 69 -11.01 1.42 4.08
C ARG A 69 -9.58 1.54 3.57
N ALA A 70 -8.93 2.67 3.84
CA ALA A 70 -7.54 2.89 3.50
C ALA A 70 -6.63 1.85 4.21
N PRO A 71 -5.59 1.33 3.55
CA PRO A 71 -4.62 0.45 4.19
C PRO A 71 -3.92 1.13 5.37
N TYR A 72 -3.55 0.34 6.38
CA TYR A 72 -2.70 0.84 7.46
C TYR A 72 -1.30 1.20 6.94
N ARG A 73 -0.64 2.12 7.63
CA ARG A 73 0.75 2.49 7.32
C ARG A 73 1.66 1.35 7.77
N LEU A 74 2.34 0.73 6.80
CA LEU A 74 3.29 -0.36 7.05
C LEU A 74 4.73 0.14 6.99
N ALA A 75 5.58 -0.40 7.85
CA ALA A 75 7.03 -0.24 7.78
C ALA A 75 7.61 -0.97 6.54
N PRO A 76 8.83 -0.62 6.07
CA PRO A 76 9.42 -1.29 4.92
C PRO A 76 9.56 -2.82 5.06
N SER A 77 9.83 -3.32 6.26
CA SER A 77 9.90 -4.76 6.56
C SER A 77 8.55 -5.46 6.42
N GLU A 78 7.48 -4.83 6.92
CA GLU A 78 6.11 -5.31 6.82
C GLU A 78 5.63 -5.32 5.36
N MET A 79 5.96 -4.28 4.59
CA MET A 79 5.66 -4.24 3.15
C MET A 79 6.33 -5.38 2.38
N LYS A 80 7.58 -5.72 2.72
CA LYS A 80 8.30 -6.84 2.11
C LYS A 80 7.64 -8.18 2.45
N GLU A 81 7.25 -8.36 3.71
CA GLU A 81 6.55 -9.58 4.15
C GLU A 81 5.16 -9.69 3.51
N LEU A 82 4.40 -8.58 3.40
CA LEU A 82 3.10 -8.56 2.72
C LEU A 82 3.22 -8.98 1.26
N ALA A 83 4.21 -8.43 0.54
CA ALA A 83 4.42 -8.78 -0.86
C ALA A 83 4.78 -10.27 -1.03
N LYS A 84 5.59 -10.82 -0.11
CA LYS A 84 5.94 -12.24 -0.09
C LYS A 84 4.70 -13.11 0.15
N GLN A 85 3.93 -12.84 1.19
CA GLN A 85 2.73 -13.61 1.55
C GLN A 85 1.66 -13.56 0.46
N LEU A 86 1.39 -12.37 -0.11
CA LEU A 86 0.43 -12.23 -1.22
C LEU A 86 0.86 -13.04 -2.45
N ARG A 87 2.16 -13.08 -2.77
CA ARG A 87 2.67 -13.89 -3.87
C ARG A 87 2.49 -15.37 -3.59
N GLU A 88 2.92 -15.86 -2.43
CA GLU A 88 2.75 -17.27 -2.04
C GLU A 88 1.28 -17.72 -2.05
N LEU A 89 0.36 -16.88 -1.56
CA LEU A 89 -1.08 -17.16 -1.57
C LEU A 89 -1.66 -17.15 -2.99
N SER A 90 -1.15 -16.27 -3.86
CA SER A 90 -1.56 -16.22 -5.28
C SER A 90 -1.05 -17.44 -6.05
N ASP A 91 0.21 -17.81 -5.85
CA ASP A 91 0.85 -18.96 -6.51
C ASP A 91 0.19 -20.29 -6.09
N LYS A 92 -0.28 -20.38 -4.85
CA LYS A 92 -1.08 -21.52 -4.35
C LYS A 92 -2.54 -21.50 -4.84
N GLY A 93 -2.98 -20.42 -5.47
CA GLY A 93 -4.36 -20.26 -5.96
C GLY A 93 -5.39 -19.99 -4.85
N PHE A 94 -4.95 -19.56 -3.66
CA PHE A 94 -5.86 -19.21 -2.57
C PHE A 94 -6.51 -17.84 -2.75
N ILE A 95 -5.80 -16.90 -3.39
CA ILE A 95 -6.29 -15.55 -3.68
C ILE A 95 -6.02 -15.17 -5.14
N ARG A 96 -6.75 -14.17 -5.65
CA ARG A 96 -6.45 -13.53 -6.93
C ARG A 96 -6.71 -12.02 -6.86
N PRO A 97 -6.08 -11.21 -7.73
CA PRO A 97 -6.41 -9.80 -7.85
C PRO A 97 -7.92 -9.59 -8.10
N SER A 98 -8.47 -8.51 -7.53
CA SER A 98 -9.89 -8.18 -7.60
C SER A 98 -10.09 -6.68 -7.80
N SER A 99 -11.21 -6.32 -8.42
CA SER A 99 -11.74 -4.96 -8.54
C SER A 99 -12.97 -4.73 -7.64
N SER A 100 -13.14 -5.56 -6.60
CA SER A 100 -14.26 -5.47 -5.67
C SER A 100 -14.39 -4.06 -5.08
N PRO A 101 -15.62 -3.51 -4.97
CA PRO A 101 -15.86 -2.26 -4.26
C PRO A 101 -15.74 -2.44 -2.72
N TRP A 102 -15.67 -3.69 -2.24
CA TRP A 102 -15.43 -4.03 -0.85
C TRP A 102 -13.93 -4.24 -0.59
N GLY A 103 -13.41 -3.65 0.48
CA GLY A 103 -12.00 -3.78 0.84
C GLY A 103 -11.73 -3.55 2.32
N ALA A 104 -11.04 -4.51 2.93
CA ALA A 104 -10.56 -4.42 4.31
C ALA A 104 -9.03 -4.19 4.33
N PRO A 105 -8.51 -3.39 5.28
CA PRO A 105 -7.08 -3.20 5.44
C PRO A 105 -6.44 -4.44 6.07
N VAL A 106 -5.19 -4.74 5.68
CA VAL A 106 -4.37 -5.80 6.31
C VAL A 106 -3.65 -5.23 7.52
N LEU A 107 -3.64 -6.00 8.62
CA LEU A 107 -2.90 -5.69 9.84
C LEU A 107 -1.96 -6.82 10.16
N PHE A 108 -0.67 -6.51 10.37
CA PHE A 108 0.29 -7.50 10.83
C PHE A 108 0.30 -7.63 12.35
N VAL A 109 0.44 -8.86 12.80
CA VAL A 109 0.72 -9.22 14.19
C VAL A 109 2.07 -9.92 14.26
N LYS A 110 2.98 -9.38 15.07
CA LYS A 110 4.26 -10.02 15.34
C LYS A 110 4.07 -11.23 16.25
N LYS A 111 4.53 -12.39 15.81
CA LYS A 111 4.54 -13.64 16.59
C LYS A 111 5.79 -13.75 17.47
N LYS A 112 5.78 -14.71 18.41
CA LYS A 112 6.90 -15.00 19.33
C LYS A 112 8.19 -15.41 18.62
N ASP A 113 8.06 -16.07 17.47
CA ASP A 113 9.16 -16.48 16.58
C ASP A 113 9.76 -15.31 15.76
N GLY A 114 9.21 -14.09 15.90
CA GLY A 114 9.65 -12.90 15.20
C GLY A 114 9.06 -12.74 13.80
N LEU A 115 8.24 -13.67 13.32
CA LEU A 115 7.54 -13.57 12.04
C LEU A 115 6.25 -12.74 12.17
N PHE A 116 5.72 -12.30 11.03
CA PHE A 116 4.44 -11.59 10.95
C PHE A 116 3.32 -12.50 10.42
N ARG A 117 2.13 -12.38 10.99
CA ARG A 117 0.87 -12.93 10.45
C ARG A 117 -0.15 -11.85 10.23
#